data_AF-A0A1I7W7E3-F1
#
_entry.id   AF-A0A1I7W7E3-F1
#
_cell.length_a   1.000
_cell.length_b   1.000
_cell.length_c   1.000
_cell.angle_alpha   90.00
_cell.angle_beta   90.00
_cell.angle_gamma   90.00
#
_symmetry.space_group_name_H-M   'P 1'
#
loop_
_entity.id
_entity.type
_entity.pdbx_description
1 polymer ?
#
loop_
_entity_poly.entity_id
_entity_poly.type
_entity_poly.pdbx_seq_one_letter_code
_entity_poly.pdbx_strand_id
1 'polypeptide(L)'
;MRPPRLLYLLLIPLLSAFPQQPSADIFRGLFPIQPPHCSKTPIVIAQASTNANTAVSRGMQMQFYIGLHTTVCFRLDEGLSIDSGKELKNASSWLHTIRLDKLEHHHPVTSCYRTFFPNQAPIGCTAGNNPKLCCDIKFRPYR
;
A
#
# COMPACT_ATOMS: atom_id res chain seq x y z
N MET A 1 -1.08 -39.91 -56.42
CA MET A 1 -2.06 -39.62 -55.35
C MET A 1 -1.30 -39.12 -54.11
N ARG A 2 -1.38 -37.81 -53.84
CA ARG A 2 -0.85 -37.14 -52.64
C ARG A 2 -1.97 -36.23 -52.10
N PRO A 3 -2.32 -36.28 -50.81
CA PRO A 3 -3.19 -35.27 -50.23
C PRO A 3 -2.35 -34.06 -49.76
N PRO A 4 -2.91 -32.83 -49.81
CA PRO A 4 -2.16 -31.63 -49.43
C PRO A 4 -2.21 -31.38 -47.91
N ARG A 5 -1.03 -31.28 -47.29
CA ARG A 5 -0.82 -30.82 -45.90
C ARG A 5 -0.72 -29.28 -45.84
N LEU A 6 -1.78 -28.57 -46.20
CA LEU A 6 -1.74 -27.10 -46.22
C LEU A 6 -2.89 -26.40 -45.47
N LEU A 7 -3.67 -27.13 -44.67
CA LEU A 7 -4.82 -26.56 -43.95
C LEU A 7 -4.59 -26.28 -42.45
N TYR A 8 -3.41 -26.57 -41.90
CA TYR A 8 -3.17 -26.47 -40.44
C TYR A 8 -2.43 -25.21 -39.99
N LEU A 9 -2.04 -24.30 -40.89
CA LEU A 9 -1.26 -23.10 -40.55
C LEU A 9 -2.08 -21.81 -40.44
N LEU A 10 -3.41 -21.86 -40.62
CA LEU A 10 -4.27 -20.66 -40.60
C LEU A 10 -5.09 -20.46 -39.31
N LEU A 11 -4.91 -21.30 -38.28
CA LEU A 11 -5.71 -21.25 -37.05
C LEU A 11 -4.97 -20.71 -35.80
N ILE A 12 -3.77 -20.16 -35.94
CA ILE A 12 -2.92 -19.80 -34.78
C ILE A 12 -2.91 -18.30 -34.39
N PRO A 13 -3.48 -17.29 -35.09
CA PRO A 13 -3.54 -15.94 -34.56
C PRO A 13 -4.93 -15.62 -33.98
N LEU A 14 -5.43 -16.39 -33.02
CA LEU A 14 -6.64 -15.99 -32.27
C LEU A 14 -6.55 -16.17 -30.75
N LEU A 15 -5.43 -16.67 -30.22
CA LEU A 15 -5.27 -16.95 -28.79
C LEU A 15 -4.34 -15.97 -28.05
N SER A 16 -3.83 -14.92 -28.71
CA SER A 16 -3.04 -13.86 -28.05
C SER A 16 -3.82 -12.60 -27.73
N ALA A 17 -5.15 -12.68 -27.59
CA ALA A 17 -5.94 -11.64 -26.94
C ALA A 17 -5.75 -11.76 -25.42
N PHE A 18 -4.57 -11.34 -24.95
CA PHE A 18 -4.34 -11.00 -23.55
C PHE A 18 -5.42 -9.99 -23.12
N PRO A 19 -6.10 -10.18 -21.98
CA PRO A 19 -6.93 -9.12 -21.42
C PRO A 19 -5.99 -7.96 -21.08
N GLN A 20 -6.10 -6.86 -21.83
CA GLN A 20 -5.51 -5.59 -21.46
C GLN A 20 -6.06 -5.24 -20.08
N GLN A 21 -5.17 -5.29 -19.10
CA GLN A 21 -5.39 -4.80 -17.75
C GLN A 21 -5.96 -3.37 -17.87
N PRO A 22 -7.12 -3.07 -17.27
CA PRO A 22 -7.74 -1.76 -17.41
C PRO A 22 -6.76 -0.71 -16.89
N SER A 23 -6.43 0.27 -17.74
CA SER A 23 -5.60 1.40 -17.38
C SER A 23 -6.24 2.14 -16.20
N ALA A 24 -5.42 2.44 -15.19
CA ALA A 24 -5.84 3.12 -13.97
C ALA A 24 -6.49 4.50 -14.21
N ASP A 25 -6.39 5.02 -15.44
CA ASP A 25 -6.93 6.32 -15.85
C ASP A 25 -8.46 6.32 -16.00
N ILE A 26 -9.09 5.20 -16.35
CA ILE A 26 -10.57 5.13 -16.45
C ILE A 26 -11.22 5.24 -15.06
N PHE A 27 -10.63 4.59 -14.05
CA PHE A 27 -11.12 4.66 -12.68
C PHE A 27 -10.92 6.05 -12.04
N ARG A 28 -9.89 6.80 -12.46
CA ARG A 28 -9.65 8.18 -12.00
C ARG A 28 -10.72 9.18 -12.48
N GLY A 29 -11.36 8.92 -13.62
CA GLY A 29 -12.46 9.74 -14.13
C GLY A 29 -13.82 9.43 -13.48
N LEU A 30 -14.02 8.19 -13.03
CA LEU A 30 -15.25 7.74 -12.37
C LEU A 30 -15.25 8.02 -10.85
N PHE A 31 -14.06 8.06 -10.23
CA PHE A 31 -13.88 8.36 -8.81
C PHE A 31 -12.76 9.40 -8.65
N PRO A 32 -13.10 10.70 -8.62
CA PRO A 32 -12.08 11.72 -8.39
C PRO A 32 -11.42 11.49 -7.03
N ILE A 33 -10.08 11.58 -7.00
CA ILE A 33 -9.31 11.46 -5.75
C ILE A 33 -9.64 12.68 -4.89
N GLN A 34 -10.49 12.48 -3.88
CA GLN A 34 -10.87 13.52 -2.94
C GLN A 34 -10.01 13.42 -1.67
N PRO A 35 -9.45 14.52 -1.17
CA PRO A 35 -8.69 14.50 0.08
C PRO A 35 -9.59 14.09 1.26
N PRO A 36 -9.07 13.34 2.24
CA PRO A 36 -9.81 12.99 3.44
C PRO A 36 -10.10 14.21 4.31
N HIS A 37 -11.03 14.05 5.26
CA HIS A 37 -11.39 15.10 6.22
C HIS A 37 -10.19 15.48 7.12
N CYS A 38 -9.82 16.76 7.12
CA CYS A 38 -8.76 17.29 7.97
C CYS A 38 -9.24 17.47 9.40
N SER A 39 -8.62 16.73 10.33
CA SER A 39 -8.96 16.78 11.75
C SER A 39 -8.32 18.00 12.42
N LYS A 40 -9.05 18.65 13.33
CA LYS A 40 -8.52 19.75 14.13
C LYS A 40 -7.58 19.19 15.19
N THR A 41 -6.27 19.31 14.97
CA THR A 41 -5.23 18.84 15.89
C THR A 41 -4.42 20.01 16.46
N PRO A 42 -4.16 20.05 17.77
CA PRO A 42 -3.24 21.03 18.34
C PRO A 42 -1.81 20.72 17.88
N ILE A 43 -1.07 21.75 17.49
CA ILE A 43 0.33 21.65 17.04
C ILE A 43 1.22 22.24 18.11
N VAL A 44 2.21 21.47 18.57
CA VAL A 44 3.28 21.92 19.46
C VAL A 44 4.53 22.15 18.62
N ILE A 45 5.11 23.35 18.72
CA ILE A 45 6.34 23.69 18.03
C ILE A 45 7.52 23.42 18.99
N ALA A 46 8.42 22.54 18.57
CA ALA A 46 9.63 22.18 19.28
C ALA A 46 10.87 22.63 18.50
N GLN A 47 11.99 22.82 19.19
CA GLN A 47 13.26 23.19 18.58
C GLN A 47 14.20 21.98 18.56
N ALA A 48 14.81 21.70 17.41
CA ALA A 48 15.81 20.65 17.29
C ALA A 48 17.12 21.05 17.98
N SER A 49 17.85 20.06 18.51
CA SER A 49 19.20 20.27 19.04
C SER A 49 20.17 20.66 17.93
N THR A 50 21.10 21.56 18.22
CA THR A 50 22.10 22.04 17.28
C THR A 50 23.40 21.25 17.39
N ASN A 51 24.00 20.89 16.26
CA ASN A 51 25.35 20.34 16.22
C ASN A 51 26.39 21.47 16.12
N ALA A 52 27.57 21.29 16.72
CA ALA A 52 28.65 22.28 16.75
C ALA A 52 29.16 22.68 15.35
N ASN A 53 28.91 21.85 14.32
CA ASN A 53 29.46 22.03 12.98
C ASN A 53 28.50 22.74 12.00
N THR A 54 27.28 23.08 12.40
CA THR A 54 26.30 23.74 11.52
C THR A 54 26.10 25.20 11.92
N ALA A 55 26.44 26.11 11.02
CA ALA A 55 26.15 27.54 11.17
C ALA A 55 24.63 27.75 11.32
N VAL A 56 24.22 28.07 12.56
CA VAL A 56 22.94 28.59 13.06
C VAL A 56 21.75 28.60 12.07
N SER A 57 21.28 27.41 11.71
CA SER A 57 19.89 27.19 11.29
C SER A 57 19.24 26.31 12.35
N ARG A 58 18.55 26.93 13.31
CA ARG A 58 17.81 26.18 14.34
C ARG A 58 16.62 25.52 13.67
N GLY A 59 16.68 24.20 13.49
CA GLY A 59 15.56 23.43 12.97
C GLY A 59 14.35 23.55 13.89
N MET A 60 13.19 23.89 13.34
CA MET A 60 11.90 23.79 14.05
C MET A 60 11.25 22.45 13.72
N GLN A 61 10.61 21.83 14.70
CA GLN A 61 9.87 20.58 14.56
C GLN A 61 8.42 20.81 14.99
N MET A 62 7.47 20.32 14.20
CA MET A 62 6.06 20.29 14.58
C MET A 62 5.73 18.93 15.19
N GLN A 63 5.09 18.94 16.36
CA GLN A 63 4.63 17.74 17.08
C GLN A 63 3.12 17.79 17.25
N PHE A 64 2.46 16.65 17.04
CA PHE A 64 1.02 16.51 17.22
C PHE A 64 0.67 15.06 17.56
N TYR A 65 -0.48 14.85 18.19
CA TYR A 65 -1.06 13.53 18.42
C TYR A 65 -2.07 13.21 17.32
N ILE A 66 -2.07 11.96 16.83
CA ILE A 66 -2.98 11.48 15.78
C ILE A 66 -3.78 10.28 16.29
N GLY A 67 -5.10 10.31 16.12
CA GLY A 67 -6.00 9.20 16.47
C GLY A 67 -6.15 8.18 15.35
N LEU A 68 -6.56 6.95 15.66
CA LEU A 68 -6.83 5.92 14.66
C LEU A 68 -7.93 6.38 13.68
N HIS A 69 -7.71 6.17 12.38
CA HIS A 69 -8.56 6.62 11.28
C HIS A 69 -8.77 8.14 11.16
N THR A 70 -7.92 8.94 11.83
CA THR A 70 -7.92 10.40 11.68
C THR A 70 -6.85 10.84 10.68
N THR A 71 -7.08 12.00 10.04
CA THR A 71 -6.14 12.61 9.09
C THR A 71 -5.73 13.99 9.56
N VAL A 72 -4.43 14.29 9.53
CA VAL A 72 -3.86 15.62 9.72
C VAL A 72 -3.45 16.18 8.36
N CYS A 73 -3.74 17.45 8.13
CA CYS A 73 -3.43 18.13 6.88
C CYS A 73 -2.54 19.35 7.14
N PHE A 74 -1.54 19.58 6.29
CA PHE A 74 -0.69 20.75 6.38
C PHE A 74 -0.21 21.19 4.99
N ARG A 75 0.23 22.43 4.91
CA ARG A 75 0.85 23.03 3.73
C ARG A 75 2.25 23.48 4.11
N LEU A 76 3.17 23.38 3.16
CA LEU A 76 4.50 23.94 3.30
C LEU A 76 4.54 25.20 2.44
N ASP A 77 4.87 26.32 3.09
CA ASP A 77 5.13 27.56 2.38
C ASP A 77 6.62 27.56 2.02
N GLU A 78 6.93 27.45 0.73
CA GLU A 78 8.28 27.69 0.25
C GLU A 78 8.55 29.19 0.42
N GLY A 79 9.46 29.53 1.33
CA GLY A 79 9.83 30.92 1.59
C GLY A 79 10.39 31.58 0.34
N LEU A 80 9.55 32.33 -0.38
CA LEU A 80 10.02 33.27 -1.40
C LEU A 80 10.84 34.34 -0.67
N SER A 81 12.17 34.29 -0.85
CA SER A 81 13.04 35.41 -0.52
C SER A 81 12.57 36.61 -1.34
N ILE A 82 11.90 37.56 -0.69
CA ILE A 82 11.48 38.82 -1.28
C ILE A 82 12.74 39.65 -1.53
N ASP A 83 13.42 39.40 -2.65
CA ASP A 83 14.31 40.38 -3.25
C ASP A 83 13.44 41.24 -4.18
N SER A 84 12.99 42.36 -3.61
CA SER A 84 12.50 43.58 -4.24
C SER A 84 12.17 43.50 -5.74
N GLY A 85 10.87 43.43 -6.05
CA GLY A 85 10.33 44.04 -7.28
C GLY A 85 10.12 43.16 -8.51
N LYS A 86 9.97 41.83 -8.39
CA LYS A 86 9.44 41.00 -9.48
C LYS A 86 8.25 40.14 -9.07
N GLU A 87 7.24 40.27 -9.91
CA GLU A 87 5.90 39.71 -9.89
C GLU A 87 5.79 38.23 -9.49
N LEU A 88 4.77 38.00 -8.66
CA LEU A 88 4.30 36.80 -8.00
C LEU A 88 4.35 35.52 -8.88
N LYS A 89 5.44 34.74 -8.79
CA LYS A 89 5.37 33.33 -9.16
C LYS A 89 4.42 32.65 -8.17
N ASN A 90 3.31 32.16 -8.69
CA ASN A 90 2.29 31.41 -7.95
C ASN A 90 2.96 30.19 -7.29
N ALA A 91 3.42 30.35 -6.05
CA ALA A 91 4.01 29.26 -5.28
C ALA A 91 2.89 28.24 -5.04
N SER A 92 2.89 27.16 -5.82
CA SER A 92 1.88 26.12 -5.68
C SER A 92 2.15 25.36 -4.39
N SER A 93 1.56 25.80 -3.27
CA SER A 93 1.67 25.09 -2.00
C SER A 93 0.78 23.85 -2.03
N TRP A 94 1.41 22.67 -2.00
CA TRP A 94 0.72 21.39 -2.03
C TRP A 94 0.10 21.07 -0.67
N LEU A 95 -1.09 20.44 -0.68
CA LEU A 95 -1.72 19.95 0.54
C LEU A 95 -1.15 18.57 0.88
N HIS A 96 -0.42 18.49 1.98
CA HIS A 96 0.05 17.24 2.54
C HIS A 96 -0.97 16.67 3.52
N THR A 97 -1.17 15.35 3.48
CA THR A 97 -2.11 14.64 4.36
C THR A 97 -1.42 13.41 4.97
N ILE A 98 -1.56 13.24 6.28
CA ILE A 98 -1.08 12.07 7.02
C ILE A 98 -2.29 11.42 7.69
N ARG A 99 -2.59 10.17 7.37
CA ARG A 99 -3.70 9.39 7.94
C ARG A 99 -3.18 8.17 8.69
N LEU A 100 -3.71 7.93 9.89
CA LEU A 100 -3.43 6.71 10.65
C LEU A 100 -4.41 5.61 10.24
N ASP A 101 -4.01 4.80 9.25
CA ASP A 101 -4.91 3.84 8.58
C ASP A 101 -5.15 2.58 9.40
N LYS A 102 -4.10 2.05 10.03
CA LYS A 102 -4.15 0.76 10.70
C LYS A 102 -3.19 0.72 11.87
N LEU A 103 -3.63 0.03 12.92
CA LEU A 103 -2.80 -0.36 14.06
C LEU A 103 -2.78 -1.89 14.11
N GLU A 104 -1.61 -2.48 13.87
CA GLU A 104 -1.44 -3.93 13.81
C GLU A 104 -0.57 -4.43 14.94
N HIS A 105 -0.97 -5.54 15.55
CA HIS A 105 -0.12 -6.31 16.46
C HIS A 105 0.38 -7.56 15.75
N HIS A 106 1.68 -7.63 15.51
CA HIS A 106 2.34 -8.78 14.89
C HIS A 106 2.72 -9.76 15.98
N HIS A 107 1.89 -10.79 16.15
CA HIS A 107 2.12 -11.83 17.15
C HIS A 107 3.09 -12.88 16.58
N PRO A 108 4.20 -13.19 17.27
CA PRO A 108 5.09 -14.26 16.84
C PRO A 108 4.37 -15.60 16.96
N VAL A 109 4.26 -16.33 15.84
CA VAL A 109 3.68 -17.67 15.83
C VAL A 109 4.72 -18.64 16.39
N THR A 110 4.62 -18.97 17.68
CA THR A 110 5.51 -19.91 18.37
C THR A 110 5.14 -21.37 18.15
N SER A 111 3.86 -21.64 17.87
CA SER A 111 3.36 -22.98 17.62
C SER A 111 2.10 -22.93 16.78
N CYS A 112 2.02 -23.83 15.80
CA CYS A 112 0.84 -24.04 14.97
C CYS A 112 0.52 -25.53 15.00
N TYR A 113 -0.61 -25.90 15.60
CA TYR A 113 -1.06 -27.28 15.72
C TYR A 113 -2.24 -27.53 14.80
N ARG A 114 -2.30 -28.73 14.21
CA ARG A 114 -3.52 -29.22 13.59
C ARG A 114 -4.45 -29.77 14.67
N THR A 115 -5.63 -29.18 14.79
CA THR A 115 -6.72 -29.80 15.54
C THR A 115 -7.60 -30.59 14.57
N PHE A 116 -7.75 -31.89 14.82
CA PHE A 116 -8.68 -32.73 14.06
C PHE A 116 -10.03 -32.77 14.78
N PHE A 117 -11.11 -32.55 14.04
CA PHE A 117 -12.43 -32.94 14.53
C PHE A 117 -12.66 -34.41 14.16
N PRO A 118 -13.00 -35.29 15.12
CA PRO A 118 -13.07 -36.74 14.88
C PRO A 118 -14.11 -37.15 13.83
N ASN A 119 -15.13 -36.31 13.58
CA ASN A 119 -16.27 -36.62 12.72
C ASN A 119 -16.47 -35.56 11.60
N GLN A 120 -15.51 -35.38 10.70
CA GLN A 120 -15.71 -34.52 9.51
C GLN A 120 -16.25 -35.34 8.33
N ALA A 121 -17.35 -34.85 7.72
CA ALA A 121 -17.96 -35.49 6.56
C ALA A 121 -17.06 -35.36 5.31
N PRO A 122 -16.94 -36.40 4.46
CA PRO A 122 -16.07 -36.41 3.28
C PRO A 122 -16.60 -35.60 2.08
N ILE A 123 -17.52 -34.65 2.31
CA ILE A 123 -18.11 -33.82 1.25
C ILE A 123 -17.01 -32.99 0.57
N GLY A 124 -16.83 -33.19 -0.74
CA GLY A 124 -15.83 -32.49 -1.56
C GLY A 124 -14.47 -33.21 -1.71
N CYS A 125 -14.28 -34.39 -1.11
CA CYS A 125 -13.07 -35.20 -1.31
C CYS A 125 -13.23 -36.15 -2.50
N THR A 126 -12.17 -36.30 -3.33
CA THR A 126 -12.13 -37.30 -4.40
C THR A 126 -12.18 -38.72 -3.81
N ALA A 127 -12.92 -39.64 -4.47
CA ALA A 127 -13.05 -41.02 -4.01
C ALA A 127 -11.67 -41.65 -3.77
N GLY A 128 -11.40 -42.08 -2.53
CA GLY A 128 -10.11 -42.66 -2.11
C GLY A 128 -9.24 -41.75 -1.23
N ASN A 129 -9.57 -40.47 -1.07
CA ASN A 129 -8.85 -39.57 -0.16
C ASN A 129 -9.58 -39.44 1.19
N ASN A 130 -8.84 -39.65 2.29
CA ASN A 130 -9.34 -39.33 3.63
C ASN A 130 -9.44 -37.80 3.78
N PRO A 131 -10.51 -37.25 4.39
CA PRO A 131 -10.70 -35.80 4.57
C PRO A 131 -9.69 -35.15 5.55
N LYS A 132 -8.56 -35.82 5.83
CA LYS A 132 -7.65 -35.55 6.96
C LYS A 132 -6.40 -34.76 6.61
N LEU A 133 -6.31 -34.05 5.49
CA LEU A 133 -5.02 -33.48 5.06
C LEU A 133 -5.10 -32.02 4.63
N CYS A 134 -4.53 -31.12 5.44
CA CYS A 134 -4.02 -29.84 4.96
C CYS A 134 -2.83 -29.29 5.77
N CYS A 135 -1.67 -29.21 5.08
CA CYS A 135 -0.34 -28.60 5.31
C CYS A 135 0.81 -29.49 5.91
N ASP A 136 2.06 -29.08 5.71
CA ASP A 136 3.27 -29.75 6.21
C ASP A 136 3.89 -28.97 7.38
N ILE A 137 4.43 -29.68 8.37
CA ILE A 137 5.09 -29.08 9.53
C ILE A 137 6.60 -29.00 9.25
N LYS A 138 7.21 -27.82 9.43
CA LYS A 138 8.67 -27.65 9.36
C LYS A 138 9.19 -27.14 10.70
N PHE A 139 9.78 -28.02 11.49
CA PHE A 139 10.47 -27.63 12.73
C PHE A 139 11.83 -27.03 12.39
N ARG A 140 12.16 -25.89 12.98
CA ARG A 140 13.54 -25.42 13.08
C ARG A 140 13.98 -25.54 14.54
N PRO A 141 14.96 -26.40 14.86
CA PRO A 141 15.49 -26.47 16.22
C PRO A 141 16.18 -25.15 16.57
N TYR A 142 16.03 -24.73 17.82
CA TYR A 142 16.72 -23.58 18.40
C TYR A 142 18.24 -23.87 18.39
N ARG A 143 19.04 -22.92 17.90
CA ARG A 143 20.51 -22.98 17.94
C ARG A 143 21.02 -22.10 19.06
#